data_AF-A0A183EVQ8-F1
#
_entry.id   AF-A0A183EVQ8-F1
#
_cell.length_a   1.000
_cell.length_b   1.000
_cell.length_c   1.000
_cell.angle_alpha   90.00
_cell.angle_beta   90.00
_cell.angle_gamma   90.00
#
_symmetry.space_group_name_H-M   'P 1'
#
loop_
_entity.id
_entity.type
_entity.pdbx_description
1 polymer ?
#
loop_
_entity_poly.entity_id
_entity_poly.type
_entity_poly.pdbx_seq_one_letter_code
_entity_poly.pdbx_strand_id
1 'polypeptide(L)'
;MDVSVEMPDEIDLAAFRACGKQPTEKLLPAKTADFSRGKSTPDIDNELCAMGFTPQASRRAVYMTKNTGIQAASTWILNHMSDKDINEEHPDLISVTSSADPGAIEQLTNLGFTVYQARYGLNKMKVRPSMVHLLNRCASPGLNYNIISA
;
A
#
# COMPACT_ATOMS: atom_id res chain seq x y z
N MET A 1 -17.98 -3.13 28.84
CA MET A 1 -18.31 -4.50 29.25
C MET A 1 -17.48 -4.76 30.48
N ASP A 2 -18.11 -4.89 31.65
CA ASP A 2 -17.41 -5.14 32.91
C ASP A 2 -17.65 -6.62 33.26
N VAL A 3 -16.67 -7.47 32.96
CA VAL A 3 -16.77 -8.93 33.06
C VAL A 3 -15.52 -9.46 33.75
N SER A 4 -15.71 -10.16 34.86
CA SER A 4 -14.63 -10.85 35.55
C SER A 4 -14.33 -12.17 34.83
N VAL A 5 -13.15 -12.27 34.23
CA VAL A 5 -12.66 -13.49 33.58
C VAL A 5 -11.58 -14.10 34.47
N GLU A 6 -11.79 -15.35 34.89
CA GLU A 6 -10.80 -16.12 35.65
C GLU A 6 -9.71 -16.61 34.70
N MET A 7 -8.48 -16.12 34.89
CA MET A 7 -7.33 -16.45 34.06
C MET A 7 -6.46 -17.49 34.77
N PRO A 8 -6.24 -18.69 34.19
CA PRO A 8 -5.41 -19.72 34.80
C PRO A 8 -3.92 -19.34 34.79
N ASP A 9 -3.15 -19.86 35.75
CA ASP A 9 -1.70 -19.61 35.88
C ASP A 9 -0.87 -20.24 34.74
N GLU A 10 -1.37 -21.34 34.15
CA GLU A 10 -0.77 -22.03 33.01
C GLU A 10 -1.78 -22.13 31.87
N ILE A 11 -1.36 -21.76 30.65
CA ILE A 11 -2.18 -21.83 29.44
C ILE A 11 -1.40 -22.48 28.30
N ASP A 12 -1.92 -23.60 27.79
CA ASP A 12 -1.37 -24.24 26.60
C ASP A 12 -1.95 -23.60 25.33
N LEU A 13 -1.09 -22.95 24.54
CA LEU A 13 -1.45 -22.28 23.30
C LEU A 13 -1.05 -23.08 22.05
N ALA A 14 -0.54 -24.32 22.22
CA ALA A 14 -0.05 -25.12 21.11
C ALA A 14 -1.11 -25.37 20.02
N ALA A 15 -2.38 -25.52 20.43
CA ALA A 15 -3.51 -25.71 19.52
C ALA A 15 -3.81 -24.47 18.63
N PHE A 16 -3.33 -23.29 19.01
CA PHE A 16 -3.52 -22.04 18.26
C PHE A 16 -2.34 -21.70 17.35
N ARG A 17 -1.36 -22.59 17.22
CA ARG A 17 -0.24 -22.40 16.29
C ARG A 17 -0.76 -22.45 14.85
N ALA A 18 -0.52 -21.39 14.09
CA ALA A 18 -0.85 -21.35 12.67
C ALA A 18 -0.03 -22.39 11.89
N CYS A 19 -0.70 -23.25 11.11
CA CYS A 19 -0.06 -24.27 10.28
C CYS A 19 0.32 -23.78 8.87
N GLY A 20 0.42 -22.47 8.66
CA GLY A 20 0.70 -21.87 7.36
C GLY A 20 -0.32 -22.26 6.28
N LYS A 21 0.05 -22.07 5.01
CA LYS A 21 -0.77 -22.43 3.86
C LYS A 21 -0.97 -23.94 3.79
N GLN A 22 -2.22 -24.38 3.64
CA GLN A 22 -2.53 -25.80 3.47
C GLN A 22 -2.34 -26.26 2.01
N PRO A 23 -1.98 -27.54 1.77
CA PRO A 23 -1.76 -28.05 0.41
C PRO A 23 -3.02 -28.04 -0.46
N THR A 24 -4.21 -28.05 0.16
CA THR A 24 -5.52 -27.95 -0.51
C THR A 24 -5.96 -26.50 -0.77
N GLU A 25 -5.20 -25.51 -0.28
CA GLU A 25 -5.55 -24.11 -0.39
C GLU A 25 -5.00 -23.50 -1.69
N LYS A 26 -5.92 -22.97 -2.51
CA LYS A 26 -5.55 -22.19 -3.69
C LYS A 26 -5.17 -20.78 -3.25
N LEU A 27 -3.97 -20.34 -3.62
CA LEU A 27 -3.56 -18.96 -3.38
C LEU A 27 -4.51 -18.00 -4.09
N LEU A 28 -4.90 -16.94 -3.38
CA LEU A 28 -5.45 -15.77 -4.05
C LEU A 28 -4.43 -15.29 -5.09
N PRO A 29 -4.87 -14.89 -6.29
CA PRO A 29 -3.96 -14.29 -7.25
C PRO A 29 -3.25 -13.15 -6.55
N ALA A 30 -1.92 -13.13 -6.64
CA ALA A 30 -1.18 -11.98 -6.17
C ALA A 30 -1.84 -10.77 -6.80
N LYS A 31 -2.21 -9.77 -5.99
CA LYS A 31 -2.48 -8.43 -6.50
C LYS A 31 -1.12 -7.89 -6.96
N THR A 32 -0.52 -8.51 -7.97
CA THR A 32 0.40 -7.80 -8.83
C THR A 32 -0.48 -6.70 -9.40
N ALA A 33 -0.26 -5.52 -8.87
CA ALA A 33 -0.59 -4.30 -9.55
C ALA A 33 0.22 -4.28 -10.87
N ASP A 34 -0.06 -5.22 -11.77
CA ASP A 34 0.18 -5.10 -13.20
C ASP A 34 -0.90 -4.17 -13.77
N PHE A 35 -1.16 -3.08 -13.05
CA PHE A 35 -1.57 -1.84 -13.65
C PHE A 35 -0.38 -1.39 -14.46
N SER A 36 -0.26 -1.96 -15.66
CA SER A 36 0.50 -1.37 -16.75
C SER A 36 0.19 0.11 -16.68
N ARG A 37 1.24 0.90 -16.42
CA ARG A 37 1.22 2.32 -16.10
C ARG A 37 0.72 3.11 -17.31
N GLY A 38 -0.54 2.88 -17.67
CA GLY A 38 -1.27 3.57 -18.72
C GLY A 38 -1.48 4.96 -18.17
N LYS A 39 -0.66 5.89 -18.65
CA LYS A 39 -0.87 7.31 -18.40
C LYS A 39 -2.28 7.61 -18.92
N SER A 40 -3.15 8.11 -18.04
CA SER A 40 -4.51 8.50 -18.44
C SER A 40 -4.42 9.41 -19.65
N THR A 41 -5.16 9.10 -20.72
CA THR A 41 -5.20 10.01 -21.87
C THR A 41 -6.10 11.19 -21.50
N PRO A 42 -5.63 12.44 -21.66
CA PRO A 42 -6.40 13.61 -21.24
C PRO A 42 -7.73 13.75 -21.98
N ASP A 43 -7.87 13.11 -23.14
CA ASP A 43 -9.06 13.18 -23.99
C ASP A 43 -10.26 12.47 -23.36
N ILE A 44 -10.07 11.22 -22.91
CA ILE A 44 -11.12 10.43 -22.26
C ILE A 44 -11.47 11.02 -20.88
N ASP A 45 -10.47 11.55 -20.17
CA ASP A 45 -10.66 12.20 -18.87
C ASP A 45 -11.57 13.42 -18.98
N ASN A 46 -11.35 14.27 -19.99
CA ASN A 46 -12.14 15.48 -20.22
C ASN A 46 -13.59 15.17 -20.59
N GLU A 47 -13.82 14.14 -21.40
CA GLU A 47 -15.17 13.72 -21.80
C GLU A 47 -15.95 13.10 -20.62
N LEU A 48 -15.30 12.29 -19.78
CA LEU A 48 -15.88 11.81 -18.50
C LEU A 48 -16.20 12.97 -17.56
N CYS A 49 -15.31 13.96 -17.49
CA CYS A 49 -15.55 15.16 -16.68
C CYS A 49 -16.73 15.99 -17.23
N ALA A 50 -16.89 16.06 -18.56
CA ALA A 50 -18.03 16.72 -19.20
C ALA A 50 -19.37 16.01 -18.93
N MET A 51 -19.36 14.70 -18.68
CA MET A 51 -20.53 13.94 -18.22
C MET A 51 -20.89 14.18 -16.74
N GLY A 52 -20.04 14.88 -15.98
CA GLY A 52 -20.27 15.20 -14.57
C GLY A 52 -19.53 14.30 -13.56
N PHE A 53 -18.63 13.42 -14.02
CA PHE A 53 -17.75 12.68 -13.12
C PHE A 53 -16.60 13.56 -12.63
N THR A 54 -16.09 13.29 -11.42
CA THR A 54 -14.95 14.03 -10.88
C THR A 54 -13.66 13.68 -11.65
N PRO A 55 -12.72 14.63 -11.82
CA PRO A 55 -11.49 14.38 -12.56
C PRO A 55 -10.64 13.26 -11.94
N GLN A 56 -10.73 13.06 -10.62
CA GLN A 56 -10.07 11.97 -9.91
C GLN A 56 -10.66 10.61 -10.27
N ALA A 57 -11.99 10.50 -10.28
CA ALA A 57 -12.69 9.28 -10.67
C ALA A 57 -12.43 8.93 -12.15
N SER A 58 -12.42 9.93 -13.03
CA SER A 58 -12.10 9.75 -14.46
C SER A 58 -10.72 9.14 -14.67
N ARG A 59 -9.68 9.75 -14.07
CA ARG A 59 -8.30 9.25 -14.18
C ARG A 59 -8.15 7.84 -13.61
N ARG A 60 -8.79 7.55 -12.48
CA ARG A 60 -8.78 6.23 -11.85
C ARG A 60 -9.46 5.18 -12.71
N ALA A 61 -10.59 5.52 -13.34
CA ALA A 61 -11.32 4.62 -14.22
C ALA A 61 -10.55 4.30 -15.49
N VAL A 62 -9.96 5.31 -16.14
CA VAL A 62 -9.12 5.12 -17.33
C VAL A 62 -7.89 4.28 -16.98
N TYR A 63 -7.31 4.49 -15.80
CA TYR A 63 -6.20 3.68 -15.28
C TYR A 63 -6.58 2.21 -15.08
N MET A 64 -7.74 1.94 -14.45
CA MET A 64 -8.17 0.57 -14.17
C MET A 64 -8.68 -0.16 -15.42
N THR A 65 -9.21 0.57 -16.40
CA THR A 65 -9.67 0.02 -17.68
C THR A 65 -8.57 -0.03 -18.75
N LYS A 66 -7.34 0.44 -18.47
CA LYS A 66 -6.21 0.45 -19.40
C LYS A 66 -6.50 1.19 -20.72
N ASN A 67 -7.25 2.29 -20.65
CA ASN A 67 -7.58 3.13 -21.81
C ASN A 67 -8.33 2.38 -22.93
N THR A 68 -9.18 1.40 -22.59
CA THR A 68 -10.01 0.65 -23.57
C THR A 68 -11.18 1.45 -24.16
N GLY A 69 -11.35 2.72 -23.75
CA GLY A 69 -12.36 3.64 -24.26
C GLY A 69 -13.28 4.20 -23.18
N ILE A 70 -14.04 5.24 -23.52
CA ILE A 70 -14.89 5.98 -22.58
C ILE A 70 -16.00 5.13 -21.96
N GLN A 71 -16.63 4.25 -22.74
CA GLN A 71 -17.73 3.38 -22.29
C GLN A 71 -17.28 2.34 -21.26
N ALA A 72 -16.04 1.84 -21.39
CA ALA A 72 -15.46 0.93 -20.42
C ALA A 72 -15.16 1.66 -19.10
N ALA A 73 -14.59 2.87 -19.19
CA ALA A 73 -14.29 3.71 -18.03
C ALA A 73 -15.57 4.13 -17.28
N SER A 74 -16.62 4.55 -17.98
CA SER A 74 -17.89 4.92 -17.36
C SER A 74 -18.54 3.73 -16.65
N THR A 75 -18.56 2.55 -17.28
CA THR A 75 -19.06 1.32 -16.66
C THR A 75 -18.26 0.96 -15.40
N TRP A 76 -16.94 1.18 -15.42
CA TRP A 76 -16.10 0.97 -14.24
C TRP A 76 -16.46 1.92 -13.09
N ILE A 77 -16.62 3.21 -13.36
CA ILE A 77 -17.03 4.22 -12.36
C ILE A 77 -18.38 3.84 -11.74
N LEU A 78 -19.36 3.45 -12.56
CA LEU A 78 -20.69 3.08 -12.09
C LEU A 78 -20.66 1.85 -11.17
N ASN A 79 -19.78 0.88 -11.43
CA ASN A 79 -19.60 -0.28 -10.56
C ASN A 79 -18.88 0.04 -9.24
N HIS A 80 -18.17 1.17 -9.16
CA HIS A 80 -17.36 1.56 -7.99
C HIS A 80 -17.82 2.88 -7.36
N MET A 81 -18.97 3.43 -7.77
CA MET A 81 -19.45 4.75 -7.32
C MET A 81 -19.77 4.83 -5.82
N SER A 82 -19.98 3.68 -5.17
CA SER A 82 -20.23 3.58 -3.73
C SER A 82 -18.94 3.57 -2.89
N ASP A 83 -17.78 3.48 -3.53
CA ASP A 83 -16.50 3.47 -2.85
C ASP A 83 -16.12 4.90 -2.43
N LYS A 84 -15.80 5.09 -1.14
CA LYS A 84 -15.44 6.42 -0.59
C LYS A 84 -14.21 7.02 -1.26
N ASP A 85 -13.32 6.18 -1.77
CA ASP A 85 -12.05 6.52 -2.38
C ASP A 85 -12.14 6.77 -3.90
N ILE A 86 -13.32 6.71 -4.51
CA ILE A 86 -13.45 6.94 -5.96
C ILE A 86 -13.10 8.38 -6.35
N ASN A 87 -13.36 9.35 -5.48
CA ASN A 87 -13.04 10.76 -5.68
C ASN A 87 -11.62 11.13 -5.22
N GLU A 88 -10.86 10.17 -4.71
CA GLU A 88 -9.46 10.35 -4.33
C GLU A 88 -8.55 9.91 -5.47
N GLU A 89 -7.45 10.65 -5.66
CA GLU A 89 -6.42 10.27 -6.63
C GLU A 89 -5.84 8.90 -6.29
N HIS A 90 -5.76 8.01 -7.28
CA HIS A 90 -5.15 6.70 -7.08
C HIS A 90 -3.68 6.88 -6.65
N PRO A 91 -3.18 6.17 -5.62
CA PRO A 91 -1.84 6.37 -5.06
C PRO A 91 -0.71 6.20 -6.09
N ASP A 92 -0.95 5.47 -7.18
CA ASP A 92 0.03 5.33 -8.26
C ASP A 92 0.08 6.53 -9.23
N LEU A 93 -0.96 7.37 -9.26
CA LEU A 93 -1.01 8.62 -10.04
C LEU A 93 -0.37 9.78 -9.27
N ILE A 94 -0.31 9.67 -7.94
CA ILE A 94 0.41 10.63 -7.10
C ILE A 94 1.91 10.37 -7.28
N SER A 95 2.53 11.17 -8.16
CA SER A 95 3.99 11.28 -8.22
C SER A 95 4.48 11.99 -6.96
N VAL A 96 4.53 11.26 -5.84
CA VAL A 96 5.21 11.75 -4.64
C VAL A 96 6.69 11.84 -4.97
N THR A 97 7.15 13.06 -5.24
CA THR A 97 8.57 13.42 -5.25
C THR A 97 9.05 13.34 -3.81
N SER A 98 9.37 12.12 -3.37
CA SER A 98 9.94 11.85 -2.05
C SER A 98 11.41 12.27 -2.04
N SER A 99 11.66 13.58 -1.93
CA SER A 99 12.94 14.05 -1.41
C SER A 99 12.94 13.76 0.09
N ALA A 100 13.73 12.78 0.53
CA ALA A 100 13.83 12.42 1.93
C ALA A 100 14.14 13.66 2.79
N ASP A 101 13.19 14.06 3.64
CA ASP A 101 13.35 15.20 4.53
C ASP A 101 14.52 14.94 5.50
N PRO A 102 15.52 15.84 5.57
CA PRO A 102 16.70 15.62 6.40
C PRO A 102 16.37 15.46 7.90
N GLY A 103 15.32 16.12 8.39
CA GLY A 103 14.86 15.96 9.78
C GLY A 103 14.28 14.57 10.08
N ALA A 104 13.63 13.92 9.12
CA ALA A 104 13.11 12.56 9.30
C ALA A 104 14.26 11.53 9.38
N ILE A 105 15.35 11.77 8.64
CA ILE A 105 16.55 10.94 8.70
C ILE A 105 17.21 11.06 10.08
N GLU A 106 17.32 12.27 10.62
CA GLU A 106 17.92 12.51 11.94
C GLU A 106 17.09 11.86 13.07
N GLN A 107 15.76 12.00 13.03
CA GLN A 107 14.88 11.34 13.99
C GLN A 107 15.03 9.80 13.98
N LEU A 108 15.14 9.20 12.78
CA LEU A 108 15.37 7.75 12.65
C LEU A 108 16.78 7.35 13.09
N THR A 109 17.77 8.21 12.89
CA THR A 109 19.15 7.98 13.35
C THR A 109 19.22 8.00 14.87
N ASN A 110 18.54 8.94 15.52
CA ASN A 110 18.42 9.02 16.97
C ASN A 110 17.66 7.82 17.58
N LEU A 111 16.82 7.16 16.78
CA LEU A 111 16.12 5.92 17.16
C LEU A 111 16.98 4.66 16.95
N GLY A 112 18.20 4.80 16.41
CA GLY A 112 19.15 3.70 16.22
C GLY A 112 19.13 3.07 14.82
N PHE A 113 18.44 3.66 13.85
CA PHE A 113 18.55 3.24 12.45
C PHE A 113 19.78 3.84 11.79
N THR A 114 20.41 3.10 10.88
CA THR A 114 21.50 3.68 10.09
C THR A 114 20.97 4.72 9.10
N VAL A 115 21.78 5.72 8.77
CA VAL A 115 21.45 6.74 7.75
C VAL A 115 21.06 6.09 6.42
N TYR A 116 21.69 4.96 6.07
CA TYR A 116 21.36 4.19 4.87
C TYR A 116 19.96 3.57 4.95
N GLN A 117 19.60 2.93 6.06
CA GLN A 117 18.27 2.34 6.26
C GLN A 117 17.17 3.40 6.30
N ALA A 118 17.43 4.54 6.96
CA ALA A 118 16.51 5.67 6.99
C ALA A 118 16.26 6.18 5.57
N ARG A 119 17.32 6.52 4.81
CA ARG A 119 17.18 7.02 3.42
C ARG A 119 16.51 6.00 2.50
N TYR A 120 16.87 4.73 2.62
CA TYR A 120 16.28 3.66 1.83
C TYR A 120 14.78 3.49 2.14
N GLY A 121 14.39 3.50 3.42
CA GLY A 121 13.00 3.40 3.85
C GLY A 121 12.15 4.59 3.37
N LEU A 122 12.65 5.81 3.55
CA LEU A 122 11.96 7.05 3.15
C LEU A 122 11.76 7.11 1.63
N ASN A 123 12.74 6.69 0.83
CA ASN A 123 12.63 6.70 -0.64
C ASN A 123 11.68 5.61 -1.17
N LYS A 124 11.60 4.48 -0.48
CA LYS A 124 10.74 3.35 -0.90
C LYS A 124 9.27 3.57 -0.57
N MET A 125 8.97 4.32 0.49
CA MET A 125 7.62 4.64 0.90
C MET A 125 7.18 5.97 0.27
N LYS A 126 6.48 5.88 -0.86
CA LYS A 126 5.81 7.02 -1.53
C LYS A 126 4.72 7.70 -0.68
N VAL A 127 4.46 7.28 0.55
CA VAL A 127 3.46 7.85 1.45
C VAL A 127 4.13 8.12 2.79
N ARG A 128 3.77 9.23 3.45
CA ARG A 128 4.44 9.78 4.64
C ARG A 128 4.91 8.67 5.59
N PRO A 129 6.23 8.48 5.73
CA PRO A 129 6.79 7.35 6.45
C PRO A 129 6.55 7.54 7.95
N SER A 130 5.75 6.66 8.55
CA SER A 130 5.62 6.57 10.00
C SER A 130 6.60 5.53 10.55
N MET A 131 7.16 5.82 11.72
CA MET A 131 8.10 4.98 12.47
C MET A 131 7.60 3.52 12.64
N VAL A 132 6.29 3.33 12.80
CA VAL A 132 5.62 2.03 12.97
C VAL A 132 5.84 1.11 11.77
N HIS A 133 5.86 1.65 10.55
CA HIS A 133 6.01 0.84 9.34
C HIS A 133 7.45 0.35 9.12
N LEU A 134 8.45 1.10 9.60
CA LEU A 134 9.86 0.74 9.47
C LEU A 134 10.22 -0.40 10.44
N LEU A 135 9.69 -0.35 11.66
CA LEU A 135 9.83 -1.41 12.67
C LEU A 135 9.23 -2.74 12.20
N ASN A 136 8.03 -2.73 11.62
CA ASN A 136 7.36 -3.95 11.17
C ASN A 136 8.10 -4.66 10.00
N ARG A 137 8.92 -3.94 9.24
CA ARG A 137 9.69 -4.51 8.12
C ARG A 137 11.08 -4.99 8.55
N CYS A 138 11.73 -4.30 9.49
CA CYS A 138 13.00 -4.77 10.10
C CYS A 138 12.83 -6.10 10.84
N ALA A 139 11.62 -6.44 11.28
CA ALA A 139 11.29 -7.70 11.94
C ALA A 139 11.12 -8.91 11.00
N SER A 140 11.22 -8.77 9.67
CA SER A 140 11.25 -9.93 8.76
C SER A 140 12.67 -10.53 8.71
N PRO A 141 12.90 -11.75 9.24
CA PRO A 141 14.21 -12.37 9.34
C PRO A 141 14.63 -12.97 8.00
N GLY A 142 14.98 -12.11 7.03
CA GLY A 142 15.36 -12.53 5.68
C GLY A 142 16.64 -11.90 5.14
N LEU A 143 17.29 -10.98 5.87
CA LEU A 143 18.62 -10.51 5.50
C LEU A 143 19.66 -11.10 6.46
N ASN A 144 20.45 -12.01 5.92
CA ASN A 144 21.70 -12.50 6.51
C ASN A 144 22.51 -11.33 7.06
N TYR A 145 22.72 -11.34 8.38
CA TYR A 145 23.66 -10.47 9.08
C TYR A 145 25.08 -10.95 8.75
N ASN A 146 25.65 -10.40 7.69
CA ASN A 146 27.07 -10.56 7.37
C ASN A 146 27.67 -9.23 6.91
N ILE A 147 27.43 -8.18 7.69
CA ILE A 147 28.09 -6.88 7.54
C ILE A 147 28.50 -6.36 8.92
N ILE A 148 29.22 -7.20 9.68
CA ILE A 148 30.07 -6.75 10.79
C ILE A 148 31.37 -7.55 10.72
N SER A 149 32.21 -7.24 9.73
CA SER A 149 33.66 -7.45 9.82
C SER A 149 34.34 -6.61 8.74
N ALA A 150 34.75 -5.41 9.14
CA ALA A 150 35.89 -4.59 8.68
C ALA A 150 35.73 -3.19 9.27
#